data_AF-M4QB41-F1
#
_entry.id   AF-M4QB41-F1
#
_cell.length_a   1.000
_cell.length_b   1.000
_cell.length_c   1.000
_cell.angle_alpha   90.00
_cell.angle_beta   90.00
_cell.angle_gamma   90.00
#
_symmetry.space_group_name_H-M   'P 1'
#
loop_
_entity.id
_entity.type
_entity.pdbx_description
1 polymer ?
#
loop_
_entity_poly.entity_id
_entity_poly.type
_entity_poly.pdbx_seq_one_letter_code
_entity_poly.pdbx_strand_id
1 'polypeptide(L)'
;AAAAATALLVVNQHTKGTGQGEDNDDLRHTLRQISNIRAAIHLEGEYNPDYKSDVKTSVEWKNQVDQSHSQGGLKLEENEIVIPQSGLYFVYSQASFRVSCSSSDSTSKSMVHLSHTVKRWSNSYGNGDATSSYQTILHSVRTACQKTVSRDPDED
;
A
#
# COMPACT_ATOMS: atom_id res chain seq x y z
N ALA A 1 -3.79 23.75 -6.72
CA ALA A 1 -2.54 24.36 -6.22
C ALA A 1 -1.74 23.27 -5.53
N ALA A 2 -0.57 22.91 -6.05
CA ALA A 2 0.30 21.91 -5.44
C ALA A 2 1.47 22.64 -4.75
N ALA A 3 1.58 22.47 -3.43
CA ALA A 3 2.72 22.95 -2.67
C ALA A 3 3.67 21.77 -2.44
N ALA A 4 4.86 21.82 -3.03
CA ALA A 4 5.95 20.93 -2.65
C ALA A 4 6.72 21.56 -1.50
N ALA A 5 6.84 20.84 -0.38
CA ALA A 5 7.69 21.25 0.73
C ALA A 5 9.06 20.57 0.59
N THR A 6 10.11 21.36 0.37
CA THR A 6 11.50 20.87 0.37
C THR A 6 12.11 21.13 1.75
N ALA A 7 12.47 20.08 2.48
CA ALA A 7 13.23 20.19 3.71
C ALA A 7 14.73 20.16 3.39
N LEU A 8 15.42 21.30 3.53
CA LEU A 8 16.87 21.37 3.47
C LEU A 8 17.44 21.18 4.89
N LEU A 9 18.14 20.07 5.12
CA LEU A 9 18.94 19.85 6.32
C LEU A 9 20.28 20.56 6.17
N VAL A 10 20.44 21.72 6.81
CA VAL A 10 21.75 22.38 6.97
C VAL A 10 22.40 21.84 8.24
N VAL A 11 23.43 21.02 8.08
CA VAL A 11 24.29 20.57 9.20
C VAL A 11 25.46 21.54 9.31
N ASN A 12 25.40 22.47 10.27
CA ASN A 12 26.56 23.27 10.65
C ASN A 12 27.55 22.39 11.43
N GLN A 13 28.63 21.95 10.78
CA GLN A 13 29.78 21.38 11.47
C GLN A 13 30.72 22.52 11.89
N HIS A 14 30.66 22.88 13.17
CA HIS A 14 31.76 23.61 13.81
C HIS A 14 32.82 22.60 14.25
N THR A 15 33.94 22.56 13.53
CA THR A 15 35.11 21.75 13.90
C THR A 15 35.98 22.52 14.88
N LYS A 16 36.07 22.03 16.13
CA LYS A 16 37.29 22.18 16.94
C LYS A 16 37.31 21.17 18.09
N GLY A 17 38.21 20.20 18.02
CA GLY A 17 38.42 19.22 19.09
C GLY A 17 39.29 18.06 18.62
N THR A 18 40.54 18.08 19.03
CA THR A 18 41.62 17.11 18.85
C THR A 18 41.25 15.63 19.10
N GLY A 19 41.65 14.75 18.18
CA GLY A 19 42.04 13.36 18.47
C GLY A 19 40.92 12.31 18.62
N GLN A 20 40.20 11.96 17.54
CA GLN A 20 39.32 10.78 17.50
C GLN A 20 38.84 10.46 16.06
N GLY A 21 39.78 10.41 15.09
CA GLY A 21 39.43 10.27 13.67
C GLY A 21 39.10 8.84 13.23
N GLU A 22 39.83 7.85 13.74
CA GLU A 22 39.77 6.48 13.21
C GLU A 22 38.57 5.68 13.76
N ASP A 23 38.25 5.82 15.05
CA ASP A 23 37.09 5.15 15.67
C ASP A 23 35.74 5.65 15.12
N ASN A 24 35.64 6.92 14.74
CA ASN A 24 34.38 7.51 14.26
C ASN A 24 34.09 7.08 12.82
N ASP A 25 35.14 6.97 11.99
CA ASP A 25 35.02 6.45 10.64
C ASP A 25 34.72 4.95 10.65
N ASP A 26 35.36 4.16 11.52
CA ASP A 26 35.09 2.72 11.65
C ASP A 26 33.69 2.44 12.21
N LEU A 27 33.21 3.26 13.16
CA LEU A 27 31.83 3.22 13.63
C LEU A 27 30.84 3.61 12.53
N ARG A 28 31.14 4.62 11.70
CA ARG A 28 30.31 5.00 10.55
C ARG A 28 30.28 3.93 9.47
N HIS A 29 31.42 3.28 9.21
CA HIS A 29 31.54 2.14 8.30
C HIS A 29 30.75 0.94 8.81
N THR A 30 30.87 0.64 10.11
CA THR A 30 30.12 -0.41 10.80
C THR A 30 28.62 -0.12 10.82
N LEU A 31 28.19 1.12 11.04
CA LEU A 31 26.77 1.52 10.96
C LEU A 31 26.24 1.49 9.51
N ARG A 32 27.07 1.78 8.51
CA ARG A 32 26.78 1.55 7.08
C ARG A 32 26.76 0.07 6.70
N GLN A 33 27.50 -0.79 7.41
CA GLN A 33 27.47 -2.25 7.23
C GLN A 33 26.29 -2.88 7.96
N ILE A 34 25.91 -2.33 9.11
CA ILE A 34 24.71 -2.67 9.91
C ILE A 34 23.45 -1.99 9.35
N SER A 35 23.57 -1.16 8.32
CA SER A 35 22.46 -0.89 7.39
C SER A 35 22.16 -2.14 6.56
N ASN A 36 21.90 -3.25 7.26
CA ASN A 36 21.01 -4.32 6.83
C ASN A 36 19.86 -3.63 6.12
N ILE A 37 19.80 -3.88 4.82
CA ILE A 37 18.83 -3.29 3.91
C ILE A 37 17.47 -3.72 4.44
N ARG A 38 16.82 -2.86 5.25
CA ARG A 38 15.55 -3.20 5.90
C ARG A 38 14.56 -3.52 4.79
N ALA A 39 14.01 -4.73 4.81
CA ALA A 39 13.04 -5.16 3.83
C ALA A 39 11.91 -4.13 3.74
N ALA A 40 11.77 -3.51 2.57
CA ALA A 40 10.72 -2.54 2.29
C ALA A 40 10.28 -2.68 0.84
N ILE A 41 8.98 -2.58 0.63
CA ILE A 41 8.39 -2.55 -0.70
C ILE A 41 7.27 -1.52 -0.73
N HIS A 42 7.24 -0.71 -1.77
CA HIS A 42 6.14 0.19 -2.11
C HIS A 42 5.71 -0.15 -3.54
N LEU A 43 4.41 -0.34 -3.75
CA LEU A 43 3.83 -0.75 -5.02
C LEU A 43 2.78 0.25 -5.43
N GLU A 44 2.64 0.43 -6.74
CA GLU A 44 1.54 1.18 -7.32
C GLU A 44 0.48 0.21 -7.84
N GLY A 45 -0.79 0.60 -7.70
CA GLY A 45 -1.92 -0.23 -8.05
C GLY A 45 -2.69 0.36 -9.22
N GLU A 46 -2.93 -0.45 -10.25
CA GLU A 46 -3.70 -0.08 -11.43
C GLU A 46 -5.04 -0.83 -11.47
N TYR A 47 -6.11 -0.13 -11.87
CA TYR A 47 -7.38 -0.79 -12.17
C TYR A 47 -7.28 -1.49 -13.52
N ASN A 48 -7.27 -2.83 -13.49
CA ASN A 48 -7.27 -3.64 -14.69
C ASN A 48 -8.56 -4.49 -14.77
N PRO A 49 -9.52 -4.17 -15.67
CA PRO A 49 -10.77 -4.92 -15.80
C PRO A 49 -10.58 -6.31 -16.41
N ASP A 50 -9.47 -6.55 -17.09
CA ASP A 50 -9.15 -7.80 -17.80
C ASP A 50 -8.20 -8.71 -17.01
N TYR A 51 -7.78 -8.29 -15.81
CA TYR A 51 -6.87 -9.06 -14.98
C TYR A 51 -7.49 -10.40 -14.59
N LYS A 52 -6.78 -11.49 -14.91
CA LYS A 52 -7.20 -12.89 -14.76
C LYS A 52 -7.17 -13.38 -13.31
N SER A 53 -7.78 -12.65 -12.38
CA SER A 53 -8.04 -13.20 -11.06
C SER A 53 -9.54 -13.46 -10.90
N ASP A 54 -9.88 -14.56 -10.22
CA ASP A 54 -11.24 -14.84 -9.75
C ASP A 54 -11.79 -13.73 -8.83
N VAL A 55 -10.92 -12.78 -8.43
CA VAL A 55 -11.20 -11.60 -7.63
C VAL A 55 -11.24 -10.35 -8.53
N LYS A 56 -12.36 -10.11 -9.22
CA LYS A 56 -12.64 -8.88 -10.00
C LYS A 56 -12.56 -7.57 -9.17
N THR A 57 -12.25 -7.68 -7.88
CA THR A 57 -12.19 -6.60 -6.90
C THR A 57 -10.76 -6.35 -6.40
N SER A 58 -9.75 -7.05 -6.93
CA SER A 58 -8.35 -6.81 -6.60
C SER A 58 -7.72 -5.84 -7.59
N VAL A 59 -6.85 -4.96 -7.08
CA VAL A 59 -6.02 -4.06 -7.88
C VAL A 59 -4.85 -4.85 -8.44
N GLU A 60 -4.44 -4.57 -9.68
CA GLU A 60 -3.19 -5.13 -10.21
C GLU A 60 -2.03 -4.29 -9.72
N TRP A 61 -1.19 -4.88 -8.88
CA TRP A 61 0.01 -4.26 -8.37
C TRP A 61 1.11 -4.30 -9.42
N LYS A 62 1.85 -3.21 -9.53
CA LYS A 62 3.02 -3.08 -10.39
C LYS A 62 4.24 -2.78 -9.53
N ASN A 63 5.37 -3.37 -9.91
CA ASN A 63 6.68 -3.03 -9.40
C ASN A 63 7.48 -2.26 -10.46
N GLN A 64 8.50 -1.53 -10.03
CA GLN A 64 9.44 -0.79 -10.89
C GLN A 64 8.80 0.27 -11.81
N VAL A 65 7.61 0.76 -11.47
CA VAL A 65 6.96 1.91 -12.08
C VAL A 65 6.94 3.09 -11.11
N ASP A 66 7.09 4.31 -11.63
CA ASP A 66 6.97 5.56 -10.89
C ASP A 66 7.72 5.60 -9.54
N GLN A 67 6.99 5.64 -8.42
CA GLN A 67 7.55 5.73 -7.07
C GLN A 67 7.68 4.36 -6.38
N SER A 68 7.47 3.27 -7.10
CA SER A 68 7.62 1.92 -6.54
C SER A 68 9.09 1.61 -6.23
N HIS A 69 9.29 0.84 -5.16
CA HIS A 69 10.60 0.44 -4.69
C HIS A 69 10.52 -0.95 -4.07
N SER A 70 11.58 -1.73 -4.20
CA SER A 70 11.74 -2.97 -3.43
C SER A 70 13.18 -3.16 -2.98
N GLN A 71 13.35 -3.56 -1.73
CA GLN A 71 14.63 -3.88 -1.13
C GLN A 71 14.50 -4.97 -0.06
N GLY A 72 15.62 -5.60 0.29
CA GLY A 72 15.67 -6.60 1.37
C GLY A 72 14.87 -7.89 1.06
N GLY A 73 14.72 -8.22 -0.23
CA GLY A 73 14.19 -9.50 -0.68
C GLY A 73 12.67 -9.61 -0.78
N LEU A 74 11.90 -8.56 -0.47
CA LEU A 74 10.47 -8.53 -0.75
C LEU A 74 10.23 -8.56 -2.26
N LYS A 75 9.27 -9.35 -2.70
CA LYS A 75 8.94 -9.50 -4.12
C LYS A 75 7.45 -9.43 -4.32
N LEU A 76 7.07 -8.95 -5.50
CA LEU A 76 5.71 -9.06 -6.01
C LEU A 76 5.67 -10.31 -6.89
N GLU A 77 4.90 -11.32 -6.49
CA GLU A 77 4.69 -12.55 -7.24
C GLU A 77 3.19 -12.83 -7.27
N GLU A 78 2.63 -13.09 -8.45
CA GLU A 78 1.20 -13.40 -8.62
C GLU A 78 0.24 -12.37 -7.99
N ASN A 79 0.61 -11.08 -8.02
CA ASN A 79 -0.13 -9.98 -7.42
C ASN A 79 -0.13 -9.94 -5.88
N GLU A 80 0.82 -10.62 -5.24
CA GLU A 80 1.01 -10.67 -3.79
C GLU A 80 2.44 -10.33 -3.38
N ILE A 81 2.60 -9.75 -2.19
CA ILE A 81 3.91 -9.47 -1.62
C ILE A 81 4.41 -10.72 -0.87
N VAL A 82 5.48 -11.33 -1.38
CA VAL A 82 6.14 -12.47 -0.74
C VAL A 82 7.11 -11.96 0.32
N ILE A 83 6.88 -12.38 1.57
CA ILE A 83 7.71 -12.01 2.72
C ILE A 83 8.89 -12.99 2.84
N PRO A 84 10.15 -12.56 2.67
CA PRO A 84 11.30 -13.46 2.57
C PRO A 84 11.78 -13.97 3.93
N GLN A 85 11.53 -13.22 5.01
CA GLN A 85 12.05 -13.50 6.35
C GLN A 85 11.01 -13.16 7.42
N SER A 86 10.95 -13.97 8.48
CA SER A 86 10.12 -13.69 9.65
C SER A 86 10.55 -12.39 10.34
N GLY A 87 9.58 -11.58 10.75
CA GLY A 87 9.85 -10.31 11.41
C GLY A 87 8.60 -9.46 11.58
N LEU A 88 8.78 -8.28 12.16
CA LEU A 88 7.74 -7.26 12.25
C LEU A 88 7.78 -6.39 11.00
N TYR A 89 6.63 -6.26 10.33
CA TYR A 89 6.46 -5.45 9.14
C TYR A 89 5.37 -4.41 9.39
N PHE A 90 5.62 -3.17 8.98
CA PHE A 90 4.60 -2.15 8.93
C PHE A 90 3.87 -2.24 7.58
N VAL A 91 2.59 -2.58 7.61
CA VAL A 91 1.76 -2.74 6.41
C VAL A 91 0.79 -1.58 6.31
N TYR A 92 0.73 -0.96 5.15
CA TYR A 92 -0.25 0.07 4.81
C TYR A 92 -0.75 -0.16 3.39
N SER A 93 -1.95 0.35 3.11
CA SER A 93 -2.51 0.37 1.77
C SER A 93 -3.46 1.55 1.65
N GLN A 94 -3.48 2.18 0.48
CA GLN A 94 -4.43 3.24 0.15
C GLN A 94 -5.12 2.85 -1.16
N ALA A 95 -6.44 3.05 -1.21
CA ALA A 95 -7.24 2.84 -2.40
C ALA A 95 -8.13 4.07 -2.64
N SER A 96 -8.30 4.43 -3.90
CA SER A 96 -9.24 5.47 -4.33
C SER A 96 -10.29 4.84 -5.24
N PHE A 97 -11.55 5.19 -5.00
CA PHE A 97 -12.68 4.60 -5.70
C PHE A 97 -13.38 5.65 -6.55
N ARG A 98 -13.73 5.28 -7.78
CA ARG A 98 -14.70 6.01 -8.60
C ARG A 98 -16.05 5.33 -8.47
N VAL A 99 -17.05 6.05 -7.99
CA VAL A 99 -18.39 5.51 -7.75
C VAL A 99 -19.43 6.24 -8.59
N SER A 100 -20.46 5.50 -9.04
CA SER A 100 -21.68 6.09 -9.57
C SER A 100 -22.82 5.88 -8.56
N CYS A 101 -23.52 6.96 -8.27
CA CYS A 101 -24.66 6.99 -7.35
C CYS A 101 -26.00 7.17 -8.08
N SER A 102 -26.00 7.07 -9.41
CA SER A 102 -27.24 7.08 -10.19
C SER A 102 -27.95 5.72 -10.13
N SER A 103 -29.28 5.76 -10.16
CA SER A 103 -30.16 4.60 -10.29
C SER A 103 -31.13 4.83 -11.44
N SER A 104 -31.40 3.82 -12.25
CA SER A 104 -32.53 3.80 -13.19
C SER A 104 -33.86 3.60 -12.48
N ASP A 105 -33.83 3.10 -11.24
CA ASP A 105 -35.00 2.63 -10.53
C ASP A 105 -35.35 3.60 -9.39
N SER A 106 -36.50 4.25 -9.51
CA SER A 106 -37.01 5.25 -8.55
C SER A 106 -37.36 4.71 -7.17
N THR A 107 -37.45 3.38 -7.04
CA THR A 107 -37.77 2.68 -5.80
C THR A 107 -36.55 2.14 -5.06
N SER A 108 -35.38 2.05 -5.71
CA SER A 108 -34.18 1.41 -5.12
C SER A 108 -33.30 2.41 -4.38
N LYS A 109 -33.63 2.65 -3.11
CA LYS A 109 -32.84 3.43 -2.13
C LYS A 109 -31.57 2.70 -1.65
N SER A 110 -30.89 1.98 -2.53
CA SER A 110 -29.74 1.14 -2.17
C SER A 110 -28.52 1.97 -1.78
N MET A 111 -27.82 1.54 -0.74
CA MET A 111 -26.58 2.16 -0.28
C MET A 111 -25.39 1.58 -1.05
N VAL A 112 -24.46 2.43 -1.49
CA VAL A 112 -23.20 2.00 -2.11
C VAL A 112 -22.13 1.90 -1.03
N HIS A 113 -21.75 0.67 -0.70
CA HIS A 113 -20.69 0.38 0.25
C HIS A 113 -19.38 0.06 -0.48
N LEU A 114 -18.30 0.66 0.01
CA LEU A 114 -16.94 0.43 -0.44
C LEU A 114 -16.19 -0.31 0.67
N SER A 115 -15.51 -1.39 0.31
CA SER A 115 -14.65 -2.12 1.23
C SER A 115 -13.21 -2.10 0.72
N HIS A 116 -12.28 -1.95 1.65
CA HIS A 116 -10.86 -2.10 1.40
C HIS A 116 -10.31 -3.07 2.44
N THR A 117 -9.63 -4.11 1.97
CA THR A 117 -9.19 -5.22 2.80
C THR A 117 -7.79 -5.63 2.40
N VAL A 118 -6.89 -5.74 3.37
CA VAL A 118 -5.59 -6.38 3.22
C VAL A 118 -5.65 -7.71 3.95
N LYS A 119 -5.32 -8.79 3.23
CA LYS A 119 -5.26 -10.15 3.77
C LYS A 119 -3.81 -10.62 3.77
N ARG A 120 -3.51 -11.51 4.70
CA ARG A 120 -2.25 -12.24 4.77
C ARG A 120 -2.53 -13.72 4.54
N TRP A 121 -1.84 -14.31 3.59
CA TRP A 121 -1.79 -15.76 3.44
C TRP A 121 -0.66 -16.36 4.28
N SER A 122 -0.88 -17.55 4.82
CA SER A 122 0.17 -18.38 5.42
C SER A 122 -0.25 -19.85 5.37
N ASN A 123 0.67 -20.75 5.02
CA ASN A 123 0.44 -22.20 5.09
C ASN A 123 0.19 -22.71 6.52
N SER A 124 0.62 -21.95 7.53
CA SER A 124 0.32 -22.24 8.95
C SER A 124 -1.10 -21.87 9.36
N TYR A 125 -1.84 -21.16 8.51
CA TYR A 125 -3.25 -20.86 8.71
C TYR A 125 -4.12 -21.92 8.00
N GLY A 126 -5.29 -22.23 8.58
CA GLY A 126 -6.36 -22.92 7.87
C GLY A 126 -6.31 -24.46 7.82
N ASN A 127 -5.42 -25.14 8.57
CA ASN A 127 -5.40 -26.61 8.68
C ASN A 127 -5.53 -27.39 7.34
N GLY A 128 -5.01 -26.84 6.23
CA GLY A 128 -5.00 -27.49 4.92
C GLY A 128 -6.13 -27.08 3.96
N ASP A 129 -7.02 -26.15 4.33
CA ASP A 129 -7.94 -25.50 3.38
C ASP A 129 -7.38 -24.16 2.91
N ALA A 130 -7.20 -24.03 1.58
CA ALA A 130 -6.61 -22.86 0.95
C ALA A 130 -7.39 -21.56 1.23
N THR A 131 -8.71 -21.65 1.45
CA THR A 131 -9.54 -20.47 1.71
C THR A 131 -9.39 -19.94 3.15
N SER A 132 -9.21 -20.85 4.12
CA SER A 132 -8.92 -20.49 5.52
C SER A 132 -7.46 -20.13 5.79
N SER A 133 -6.57 -20.29 4.79
CA SER A 133 -5.19 -19.82 4.85
C SER A 133 -5.02 -18.30 4.69
N TYR A 134 -6.06 -17.57 4.26
CA TYR A 134 -6.06 -16.11 4.22
C TYR A 134 -6.70 -15.53 5.48
N GLN A 135 -6.00 -14.62 6.16
CA GLN A 135 -6.47 -13.91 7.34
C GLN A 135 -6.49 -12.40 7.10
N THR A 136 -7.58 -11.73 7.44
CA THR A 136 -7.70 -10.26 7.30
C THR A 136 -6.82 -9.58 8.34
N ILE A 137 -5.92 -8.71 7.90
CA ILE A 137 -5.03 -7.95 8.79
C ILE A 137 -5.38 -6.46 8.87
N LEU A 138 -5.97 -5.90 7.80
CA LEU A 138 -6.51 -4.55 7.76
C LEU A 138 -7.84 -4.58 7.02
N HIS A 139 -8.86 -3.91 7.56
CA HIS A 139 -10.16 -3.82 6.91
C HIS A 139 -10.84 -2.49 7.22
N SER A 140 -11.46 -1.91 6.21
CA SER A 140 -12.32 -0.73 6.35
C SER A 140 -13.50 -0.83 5.40
N VAL A 141 -14.65 -0.31 5.86
CA VAL A 141 -15.87 -0.16 5.05
C VAL A 141 -16.36 1.27 5.19
N ARG A 142 -16.76 1.87 4.06
CA ARG A 142 -17.35 3.20 3.98
C ARG A 142 -18.59 3.16 3.10
N THR A 143 -19.65 3.85 3.50
CA THR A 143 -20.77 4.11 2.59
C THR A 143 -20.44 5.37 1.80
N ALA A 144 -20.37 5.26 0.48
CA ALA A 144 -20.06 6.39 -0.39
C ALA A 144 -21.28 7.28 -0.62
N CYS A 145 -22.44 6.66 -0.88
CA CYS A 145 -23.68 7.36 -1.19
C CYS A 145 -24.89 6.43 -1.11
N GLN A 146 -26.06 7.03 -1.14
CA GLN A 146 -27.32 6.36 -1.47
C GLN A 146 -27.61 6.57 -2.95
N LYS A 147 -28.01 5.52 -3.67
CA LYS A 147 -28.38 5.66 -5.07
C LYS A 147 -29.64 6.49 -5.22
N THR A 148 -29.64 7.41 -6.17
CA THR A 148 -30.77 8.30 -6.49
C THR A 148 -31.01 8.33 -7.99
N VAL A 149 -32.24 8.60 -8.42
CA VAL A 149 -32.54 8.78 -9.84
C VAL A 149 -31.86 10.04 -10.33
N SER A 150 -31.14 9.93 -11.44
CA SER A 150 -30.62 11.09 -12.16
C SER A 150 -31.79 11.98 -12.58
N ARG A 151 -31.91 13.15 -11.95
CA ARG A 151 -32.83 14.20 -12.39
C ARG A 151 -32.16 14.92 -13.56
N ASP A 152 -32.76 14.87 -14.74
CA ASP A 152 -32.35 15.73 -15.85
C ASP A 152 -32.64 17.18 -15.47
N PRO A 153 -31.70 18.13 -15.65
CA PRO A 153 -31.89 19.52 -15.26
C PRO A 153 -32.84 20.32 -16.17
N ASP A 154 -33.48 19.67 -17.16
CA ASP A 154 -34.33 20.32 -18.17
C ASP A 154 -35.85 20.12 -17.94
N GLU A 155 -36.27 19.61 -16.77
CA GLU A 155 -37.68 19.61 -16.34
C GLU A 155 -37.95 20.73 -15.32
N ASP A 156 -38.04 21.97 -15.78
CA ASP A 156 -38.72 23.09 -15.10
C ASP A 156 -39.32 24.08 -16.12
#